data_AF-A0A7X5KP96-F1
#
_entry.id   AF-A0A7X5KP96-F1
#
_cell.length_a   1.000
_cell.length_b   1.000
_cell.length_c   1.000
_cell.angle_alpha   90.00
_cell.angle_beta   90.00
_cell.angle_gamma   90.00
#
_symmetry.space_group_name_H-M   'P 1'
#
loop_
_entity.id
_entity.type
_entity.pdbx_description
1 polymer ?
#
loop_
_entity_poly.entity_id
_entity_poly.type
_entity_poly.pdbx_seq_one_letter_code
_entity_poly.pdbx_strand_id
1 'polypeptide(L)'
;MADSQVFANATGVGMKPLEGQTYIPDKSYFPRSLIVVDIAYSPRETAMLKMAKVAGCRTMNGLGRMLFQGAAAFELWTGQPMPVDYM
;
A
#
# COMPACT_ATOMS: atom_id res chain seq x y z
N MET A 1 -2.05 13.90 -9.50
CA MET A 1 -2.70 12.57 -9.63
C MET A 1 -3.85 12.57 -10.64
N ALA A 2 -4.17 13.70 -11.28
CA ALA A 2 -5.36 13.83 -12.13
C ALA A 2 -5.40 12.86 -13.32
N ASP A 3 -4.24 12.56 -13.92
CA ASP A 3 -4.14 11.68 -15.09
C ASP A 3 -3.66 10.26 -14.74
N SER A 4 -3.59 9.92 -13.45
CA SER A 4 -3.09 8.62 -12.98
C SER A 4 -4.22 7.73 -12.52
N GLN A 5 -4.12 6.42 -12.80
CA GLN A 5 -5.06 5.42 -12.28
C GLN A 5 -4.63 4.85 -10.92
N VAL A 6 -3.31 4.83 -10.67
CA VAL A 6 -2.73 4.34 -9.43
C VAL A 6 -1.73 5.37 -8.90
N PHE A 7 -1.75 5.59 -7.59
CA PHE A 7 -0.73 6.32 -6.86
C PHE A 7 -0.15 5.43 -5.77
N ALA A 8 1.17 5.22 -5.80
CA ALA A 8 1.85 4.34 -4.86
C ALA A 8 2.88 5.10 -4.02
N ASN A 9 2.76 5.01 -2.70
CA ASN A 9 3.84 5.38 -1.79
C ASN A 9 4.85 4.24 -1.73
N ALA A 10 6.06 4.49 -2.24
CA ALA A 10 7.20 3.60 -2.13
C ALA A 10 8.31 4.18 -1.24
N THR A 11 7.99 5.17 -0.40
CA THR A 11 8.93 5.78 0.55
C THR A 11 8.74 5.20 1.96
N GLY A 12 9.59 5.62 2.91
CA GLY A 12 9.40 5.30 4.33
C GLY A 12 8.39 6.19 5.07
N VAL A 13 7.85 7.23 4.42
CA VAL A 13 6.86 8.13 5.06
C VAL A 13 5.57 7.36 5.33
N GLY A 14 5.02 7.50 6.54
CA GLY A 14 3.82 6.76 6.97
C GLY A 14 4.14 5.52 7.81
N MET A 15 5.40 5.09 7.87
CA MET A 15 5.93 4.05 8.76
C MET A 15 6.91 4.68 9.76
N LYS A 16 7.15 4.04 10.91
CA LYS A 16 8.15 4.50 11.89
C LYS A 16 9.51 4.76 11.22
N PRO A 17 10.19 5.88 11.54
CA PRO A 17 9.85 6.87 12.57
C PRO A 17 8.86 7.97 12.11
N LEU A 18 8.42 7.95 10.86
CA LEU A 18 7.54 8.96 10.24
C LEU A 18 6.06 8.53 10.26
N GLU A 19 5.68 7.71 11.25
CA GLU A 19 4.31 7.26 11.42
C GLU A 19 3.38 8.46 11.65
N GLY A 20 2.19 8.42 11.04
CA GLY A 20 1.23 9.54 11.09
C GLY A 20 1.55 10.71 10.15
N GLN A 21 2.69 10.71 9.47
CA GLN A 21 3.04 11.74 8.48
C GLN A 21 2.66 11.32 7.06
N THR A 22 2.45 12.31 6.20
CA THR A 22 2.30 12.13 4.75
C THR A 22 2.84 13.37 4.03
N TYR A 23 3.38 13.18 2.83
CA TYR A 23 3.79 14.28 1.94
C TYR A 23 2.66 14.76 1.03
N ILE A 24 1.45 14.21 1.18
CA ILE A 24 0.26 14.66 0.45
C ILE A 24 -0.36 15.84 1.20
N PRO A 25 -0.47 17.03 0.57
CA PRO A 25 -0.92 18.23 1.25
C PRO A 25 -2.34 18.12 1.81
N ASP A 26 -3.29 17.65 1.01
CA ASP A 26 -4.69 17.48 1.41
C ASP A 26 -5.45 16.49 0.50
N LYS A 27 -6.70 16.18 0.88
CA LYS A 27 -7.52 15.16 0.22
C LYS A 27 -7.90 15.48 -1.24
N SER A 28 -7.83 16.75 -1.66
CA SER A 28 -8.16 17.18 -3.02
C SER A 28 -7.25 16.56 -4.10
N TYR A 29 -6.06 16.10 -3.68
CA TYR A 29 -5.12 15.37 -4.52
C TYR A 29 -5.61 13.96 -4.88
N PHE A 30 -6.65 13.45 -4.21
CA PHE A 30 -7.18 12.10 -4.41
C PHE A 30 -8.52 12.11 -5.15
N PRO A 31 -8.54 12.07 -6.49
CA PRO A 31 -9.78 11.85 -7.22
C PRO A 31 -10.32 10.46 -6.92
N ARG A 32 -11.65 10.33 -6.76
CA ARG A 32 -12.32 9.09 -6.33
C ARG A 32 -11.99 7.86 -7.18
N SER A 33 -11.68 8.05 -8.46
CA SER A 33 -11.29 6.98 -9.39
C SER A 33 -9.89 6.41 -9.15
N LEU A 34 -9.05 7.10 -8.38
CA LEU A 34 -7.68 6.71 -8.10
C LEU A 34 -7.62 5.52 -7.13
N ILE A 35 -6.71 4.60 -7.41
CA ILE A 35 -6.30 3.55 -6.48
C ILE A 35 -5.05 4.04 -5.75
N VAL A 36 -5.07 4.05 -4.43
CA VAL A 36 -3.95 4.50 -3.60
C VAL A 36 -3.32 3.30 -2.89
N VAL A 37 -2.02 3.11 -3.10
CA VAL A 37 -1.26 1.97 -2.58
C VAL A 37 -0.13 2.49 -1.68
N ASP A 38 0.15 1.78 -0.59
CA ASP A 38 1.29 2.07 0.27
C ASP A 38 2.12 0.80 0.48
N ILE A 39 3.45 0.87 0.36
CA ILE A 39 4.34 -0.26 0.69
C ILE A 39 4.42 -0.51 2.20
N ALA A 40 4.05 0.49 3.01
CA ALA A 40 3.98 0.35 4.44
C ALA A 40 2.84 -0.59 4.84
N TYR A 41 3.13 -1.50 5.78
CA TYR A 41 2.16 -2.42 6.37
C TYR A 41 2.06 -2.29 7.90
N SER A 42 2.97 -1.50 8.51
CA SER A 42 2.99 -1.18 9.93
C SER A 42 3.20 0.33 10.08
N PRO A 43 2.16 1.11 10.40
CA PRO A 43 0.81 0.69 10.75
C PRO A 43 0.03 0.11 9.55
N ARG A 44 -1.06 -0.62 9.84
CA ARG A 44 -1.94 -1.21 8.80
C ARG A 44 -2.58 -0.17 7.88
N GLU A 45 -2.78 1.05 8.38
CA GLU A 45 -3.37 2.16 7.63
C GLU A 45 -2.56 3.43 7.93
N THR A 46 -1.75 3.87 6.96
CA THR A 46 -0.93 5.09 7.07
C THR A 46 -1.79 6.35 6.98
N ALA A 47 -1.23 7.52 7.33
CA ALA A 47 -1.93 8.79 7.20
C ALA A 47 -2.39 9.07 5.76
N MET A 48 -1.58 8.69 4.77
CA MET A 48 -1.95 8.78 3.35
C MET A 48 -3.17 7.92 3.03
N LEU A 49 -3.15 6.64 3.42
CA LEU A 49 -4.25 5.72 3.14
C LEU A 49 -5.55 6.18 3.83
N LYS A 50 -5.47 6.69 5.06
CA LYS A 50 -6.61 7.30 5.75
C LYS A 50 -7.19 8.47 4.96
N MET A 51 -6.34 9.39 4.50
CA MET A 51 -6.75 10.56 3.72
C MET A 51 -7.39 10.15 2.38
N ALA A 52 -6.81 9.20 1.65
CA ALA A 52 -7.34 8.67 0.40
C ALA A 52 -8.70 7.99 0.59
N LYS A 53 -8.86 7.21 1.67
CA LYS A 53 -10.13 6.55 2.01
C LYS A 53 -11.23 7.56 2.31
N VAL A 54 -10.91 8.66 3.03
CA VAL A 54 -11.85 9.78 3.26
C VAL A 54 -12.23 10.48 1.94
N ALA A 55 -11.33 10.53 0.96
CA ALA A 55 -11.62 11.03 -0.39
C ALA A 55 -12.45 10.04 -1.26
N GLY A 56 -12.71 8.82 -0.76
CA GLY A 56 -13.49 7.80 -1.46
C GLY A 56 -12.68 6.92 -2.41
N CYS A 57 -11.34 6.99 -2.36
CA CYS A 57 -10.48 6.13 -3.16
C CYS A 57 -10.48 4.68 -2.66
N ARG A 58 -10.16 3.76 -3.57
CA ARG A 58 -9.80 2.39 -3.20
C ARG A 58 -8.36 2.39 -2.67
N THR A 59 -8.13 1.72 -1.55
CA THR A 59 -6.82 1.71 -0.87
C THR A 59 -6.28 0.30 -0.70
N MET A 60 -4.96 0.13 -0.78
CA MET A 60 -4.26 -1.12 -0.47
C MET A 60 -2.97 -0.84 0.31
N ASN A 61 -2.70 -1.60 1.37
CA ASN A 61 -1.47 -1.48 2.16
C ASN A 61 -0.41 -2.50 1.70
N GLY A 62 0.74 -2.48 2.38
CA GLY A 62 1.90 -3.31 2.02
C GLY A 62 1.81 -4.79 2.37
N LEU A 63 0.75 -5.26 3.03
CA LEU A 63 0.67 -6.66 3.48
C LEU A 63 0.66 -7.64 2.31
N GLY A 64 -0.10 -7.35 1.26
CA GLY A 64 -0.12 -8.18 0.06
C GLY A 64 1.28 -8.27 -0.56
N ARG A 65 2.00 -7.15 -0.67
CA ARG A 65 3.39 -7.14 -1.14
C ARG A 65 4.28 -8.05 -0.28
N MET A 66 4.21 -7.93 1.05
CA MET A 66 5.02 -8.72 1.98
C MET A 66 4.79 -10.23 1.79
N LEU A 67 3.53 -10.63 1.58
CA LEU A 67 3.15 -12.02 1.40
C LEU A 67 3.56 -12.56 0.01
N PHE A 68 3.21 -11.85 -1.07
CA PHE A 68 3.47 -12.33 -2.43
C PHE A 68 4.94 -12.31 -2.84
N GLN A 69 5.76 -11.43 -2.28
CA GLN A 69 7.22 -11.50 -2.49
C GLN A 69 7.82 -12.77 -1.86
N GLY A 70 7.31 -13.19 -0.70
CA GLY A 70 7.68 -14.45 -0.06
C GLY A 70 7.16 -15.66 -0.84
N ALA A 71 5.94 -15.56 -1.38
CA ALA A 71 5.35 -16.59 -2.24
C ALA A 71 6.22 -16.89 -3.45
N ALA A 72 6.69 -15.83 -4.14
CA ALA A 72 7.58 -15.96 -5.29
C ALA A 72 8.92 -16.61 -4.91
N ALA A 73 9.52 -16.19 -3.79
CA ALA A 73 10.77 -16.80 -3.32
C ALA A 73 10.59 -18.28 -2.96
N PHE A 74 9.48 -18.62 -2.28
CA PHE A 74 9.14 -19.99 -1.93
C PHE A 74 9.00 -20.88 -3.16
N GLU A 75 8.32 -20.41 -4.20
CA GLU A 75 8.15 -21.13 -5.46
C GLU A 75 9.50 -21.32 -6.18
N LEU A 76 10.34 -20.29 -6.21
CA LEU A 76 11.68 -20.39 -6.81
C LEU A 76 12.58 -21.42 -6.11
N TRP A 77 12.47 -21.56 -4.79
CA TRP A 77 13.29 -22.50 -4.03
C TRP A 77 12.75 -23.92 -4.00
N THR A 78 11.43 -24.08 -3.95
CA THR A 78 10.79 -25.39 -3.73
C THR A 78 10.21 -26.00 -5.01
N GLY A 79 10.02 -25.19 -6.05
CA GLY A 79 9.25 -25.57 -7.24
C GLY A 79 7.76 -25.81 -6.97
N GLN A 80 7.24 -25.38 -5.82
CA GLN A 80 5.85 -25.53 -5.41
C GLN A 80 5.22 -24.16 -5.10
N PRO A 81 3.93 -23.94 -5.41
CA PRO A 81 3.25 -22.71 -5.04
C PRO A 81 3.13 -22.60 -3.52
N MET A 82 3.34 -21.40 -2.97
CA MET A 82 3.11 -21.15 -1.55
C MET A 82 1.60 -21.14 -1.26
N PRO A 83 1.10 -21.80 -0.20
CA PRO A 83 -0.31 -21.76 0.18
C PRO A 83 -0.67 -20.41 0.83
N VAL A 84 -0.81 -19.37 0.01
CA VAL A 84 -1.01 -17.96 0.42
C VAL A 84 -2.20 -17.78 1.36
N ASP A 85 -3.32 -18.48 1.11
CA ASP A 85 -4.54 -18.34 1.90
C ASP A 85 -4.44 -18.91 3.33
N TYR A 86 -3.41 -19.73 3.61
CA TYR A 86 -3.17 -20.33 4.92
C TYR A 86 -2.21 -19.49 5.80
N MET A 87 -1.48 -18.54 5.21
CA MET A 87 -0.45 -17.73 5.87
C MET A 87 -1.03 -16.51 6.60
#